data_AF-B0DJR2-F1
#
_entry.id   AF-B0DJR2-F1
#
_cell.length_a   1.000
_cell.length_b   1.000
_cell.length_c   1.000
_cell.angle_alpha   90.00
_cell.angle_beta   90.00
_cell.angle_gamma   90.00
#
_symmetry.space_group_name_H-M   'P 1'
#
loop_
_entity.id
_entity.type
_entity.pdbx_description
1 polymer ?
#
loop_
_entity_poly.entity_id
_entity_poly.type
_entity_poly.pdbx_seq_one_letter_code
_entity_poly.pdbx_strand_id
1 'polypeptide(L)'
;MSYGMWDIARLLEQWACAKAKGSRTVDTLSTMQKECSAIINGTLKTVSQSRQALMNYANYDTKVVERYQTKLMGWTYREFKSPFDIHTIDDVRTLLEALQCGRCCWVRMTRSDINHHKDDVSKRIAAGEKVGKARQPRSDKGVKRPRKKAPGTGEGEDDGAPPAKKQKRGKAVPETRATTTKKAPKKSKKSQLPPTRPTSNEFVESDADVDSA
;
A
#
# COMPACT_ATOMS: atom_id res chain seq x y z
N MET A 1 27.84 -21.62 45.10
CA MET A 1 27.25 -20.29 45.33
C MET A 1 25.77 -20.49 45.58
N SER A 2 25.31 -20.32 46.82
CA SER A 2 23.89 -20.42 47.17
C SER A 2 23.29 -19.03 47.09
N TYR A 3 22.34 -18.81 46.19
CA TYR A 3 21.63 -17.54 46.11
C TYR A 3 20.56 -17.49 47.20
N GLY A 4 20.54 -16.40 47.97
CA GLY A 4 19.49 -16.15 48.94
C GLY A 4 18.16 -15.86 48.23
N MET A 5 17.04 -16.04 48.94
CA MET A 5 15.71 -15.75 48.41
C MET A 5 15.57 -14.31 47.90
N TRP A 6 16.24 -13.38 48.57
CA TRP A 6 16.34 -11.98 48.18
C TRP A 6 17.14 -11.75 46.89
N ASP A 7 18.18 -12.54 46.65
CA ASP A 7 18.96 -12.46 45.40
C ASP A 7 18.13 -12.90 44.20
N ILE A 8 17.33 -13.96 44.37
CA ILE A 8 16.40 -14.45 43.35
C ILE A 8 15.32 -13.39 43.06
N ALA A 9 14.73 -12.78 44.10
CA ALA A 9 13.74 -11.72 43.94
C ALA A 9 14.33 -10.52 43.17
N ARG A 10 15.54 -10.07 43.53
CA ARG A 10 16.25 -8.99 42.84
C ARG A 10 16.60 -9.35 41.39
N LEU A 11 17.02 -10.57 41.13
CA LEU A 11 17.30 -11.07 39.77
C LEU A 11 16.02 -11.07 38.91
N LEU A 12 14.88 -11.48 39.48
CA LEU A 12 13.58 -11.44 38.81
C LEU A 12 13.12 -10.01 38.53
N GLU A 13 13.27 -9.10 39.50
CA GLU A 13 12.96 -7.68 39.34
C GLU A 13 13.83 -7.03 38.26
N GLN A 14 15.14 -7.31 38.27
CA GLN A 14 16.07 -6.80 37.26
C GLN A 14 15.76 -7.36 35.87
N TRP A 15 15.40 -8.65 35.76
CA TRP A 15 14.97 -9.26 34.51
C TRP A 15 13.67 -8.63 34.00
N ALA A 16 12.68 -8.40 34.86
CA ALA A 16 11.43 -7.74 34.50
C ALA A 16 11.67 -6.31 34.01
N CYS A 17 12.51 -5.54 34.71
CA CYS A 17 12.92 -4.20 34.32
C CYS A 17 13.69 -4.18 32.99
N ALA A 18 14.62 -5.12 32.78
CA ALA A 18 15.39 -5.23 31.55
C ALA A 18 14.51 -5.64 30.36
N LYS A 19 13.58 -6.57 30.56
CA LYS A 19 12.59 -6.98 29.56
C LYS A 19 11.65 -5.83 29.19
N ALA A 20 11.21 -5.04 30.17
CA ALA A 20 10.41 -3.84 29.93
C ALA A 20 11.18 -2.75 29.14
N LYS A 21 12.51 -2.67 29.30
CA LYS A 21 13.37 -1.75 28.55
C LYS A 21 13.70 -2.25 27.13
N GLY A 22 13.88 -3.56 26.94
CA GLY A 22 14.21 -4.16 25.65
C GLY A 22 13.02 -4.41 24.72
N SER A 23 11.79 -4.43 25.24
CA SER A 23 10.58 -4.75 24.48
C SER A 23 9.68 -3.54 24.15
N ARG A 24 9.92 -2.38 24.76
CA ARG A 24 9.17 -1.17 24.40
C ARG A 24 9.79 -0.58 23.15
N THR A 25 9.31 -1.02 21.98
CA THR A 25 9.39 -0.18 20.79
C THR A 25 8.82 1.16 21.19
N VAL A 26 9.65 2.21 21.20
CA VAL A 26 9.19 3.56 21.55
C VAL A 26 7.94 3.83 20.70
N ASP A 27 6.83 4.18 21.35
CA ASP A 27 5.53 4.45 20.72
C ASP A 27 5.64 5.67 19.79
N THR A 28 6.29 5.44 18.67
CA THR A 28 6.52 6.41 17.63
C THR A 28 5.28 6.39 16.76
N LEU A 29 4.86 7.54 16.25
CA LEU A 29 3.73 7.65 15.32
C LEU A 29 3.77 6.56 14.23
N SER A 30 4.94 6.35 13.62
CA SER A 30 5.12 5.32 12.58
C SER A 30 4.88 3.89 13.07
N THR A 31 5.28 3.55 14.30
CA THR A 31 5.03 2.22 14.87
C THR A 31 3.53 1.98 15.10
N MET A 32 2.84 2.98 15.63
CA MET A 32 1.40 2.92 15.88
C MET A 32 0.58 2.86 14.59
N GLN A 33 0.97 3.62 13.56
CA GLN A 33 0.34 3.56 12.24
C GLN A 33 0.50 2.19 11.58
N LYS A 34 1.70 1.60 11.69
CA LYS A 34 1.96 0.23 11.21
C LYS A 34 1.09 -0.78 11.93
N GLU A 35 0.98 -0.66 13.25
CA GLU A 35 0.14 -1.54 14.07
C GLU A 35 -1.34 -1.43 13.69
N CYS A 36 -1.88 -0.21 13.58
CA CYS A 36 -3.24 0.03 13.10
C CYS A 36 -3.47 -0.64 11.74
N SER A 37 -2.57 -0.43 10.78
CA SER A 37 -2.66 -1.03 9.45
C SER A 37 -2.60 -2.57 9.50
N ALA A 38 -1.76 -3.14 10.37
CA ALA A 38 -1.64 -4.57 10.56
C ALA A 38 -2.93 -5.16 11.14
N ILE A 39 -3.51 -4.53 12.17
CA ILE A 39 -4.76 -4.98 12.79
C ILE A 39 -5.91 -4.87 11.78
N ILE A 40 -6.07 -3.74 11.09
CA ILE A 40 -7.16 -3.53 10.12
C ILE A 40 -7.10 -4.58 9.01
N ASN A 41 -5.93 -4.80 8.40
CA ASN A 41 -5.79 -5.76 7.32
C ASN A 41 -5.87 -7.22 7.81
N GLY A 42 -5.32 -7.51 8.99
CA GLY A 42 -5.37 -8.84 9.60
C GLY A 42 -6.79 -9.25 9.92
N THR A 43 -7.52 -8.39 10.63
CA THR A 43 -8.93 -8.61 10.99
C THR A 43 -9.83 -8.67 9.76
N LEU A 44 -9.59 -7.84 8.74
CA LEU A 44 -10.32 -7.91 7.47
C LEU A 44 -10.17 -9.29 6.81
N LYS A 45 -8.95 -9.81 6.70
CA LYS A 45 -8.69 -11.13 6.11
C LYS A 45 -9.38 -12.25 6.87
N THR A 46 -9.40 -12.15 8.19
CA THR A 46 -10.08 -13.12 9.06
C THR A 46 -11.59 -13.08 8.86
N VAL A 47 -12.20 -11.90 8.90
CA VAL A 47 -13.67 -11.74 8.80
C VAL A 47 -14.18 -12.01 7.39
N SER A 48 -13.44 -11.59 6.35
CA SER A 48 -13.79 -11.83 4.95
C SER A 48 -13.45 -13.25 4.48
N GLN A 49 -12.78 -14.05 5.31
CA GLN A 49 -12.28 -15.40 4.97
C GLN A 49 -11.41 -15.43 3.70
N SER A 50 -10.70 -14.33 3.41
CA SER A 50 -9.87 -14.20 2.21
C SER A 50 -8.47 -13.75 2.57
N ARG A 51 -7.48 -14.59 2.25
CA ARG A 51 -6.05 -14.31 2.54
C ARG A 51 -5.51 -13.10 1.78
N GLN A 52 -6.13 -12.77 0.65
CA GLN A 52 -5.73 -11.67 -0.24
C GLN A 52 -6.52 -10.38 0.02
N ALA A 53 -7.40 -10.35 1.02
CA ALA A 53 -8.11 -9.12 1.35
C ALA A 53 -7.12 -8.06 1.84
N LEU A 54 -7.23 -6.88 1.25
CA LEU A 54 -6.44 -5.70 1.59
C LEU A 54 -7.35 -4.49 1.61
N MET A 55 -7.10 -3.62 2.58
CA MET A 55 -7.87 -2.40 2.77
C MET A 55 -7.62 -1.42 1.62
N ASN A 56 -8.70 -0.83 1.09
CA ASN A 56 -8.62 0.23 0.09
C ASN A 56 -9.49 1.42 0.53
N TYR A 57 -8.86 2.45 1.09
CA TYR A 57 -9.55 3.65 1.57
C TYR A 57 -10.15 4.47 0.42
N ALA A 58 -9.47 4.54 -0.73
CA ALA A 58 -9.92 5.36 -1.87
C ALA A 58 -11.11 4.76 -2.61
N ASN A 59 -11.29 3.43 -2.58
CA ASN A 59 -12.39 2.73 -3.23
C ASN A 59 -13.05 1.76 -2.24
N TYR A 60 -13.38 2.28 -1.05
CA TYR A 60 -13.85 1.48 0.07
C TYR A 60 -15.17 0.76 -0.26
N ASP A 61 -16.18 1.50 -0.70
CA ASP A 61 -17.51 0.97 -0.98
C ASP A 61 -17.45 -0.20 -1.98
N THR A 62 -16.75 -0.03 -3.10
CA THR A 62 -16.69 -1.05 -4.17
C THR A 62 -15.69 -2.18 -3.88
N LYS A 63 -14.45 -1.87 -3.48
CA LYS A 63 -13.38 -2.89 -3.36
C LYS A 63 -13.34 -3.58 -2.02
N VAL A 64 -14.00 -3.02 -1.01
CA VAL A 64 -14.05 -3.59 0.34
C VAL A 64 -15.47 -4.04 0.66
N VAL A 65 -16.44 -3.13 0.69
CA VAL A 65 -17.79 -3.44 1.17
C VAL A 65 -18.52 -4.38 0.20
N GLU A 66 -18.63 -4.03 -1.08
CA GLU A 66 -19.31 -4.87 -2.07
C GLU A 66 -18.59 -6.20 -2.32
N ARG A 67 -17.24 -6.17 -2.36
CA ARG A 67 -16.43 -7.34 -2.68
C ARG A 67 -16.38 -8.36 -1.55
N TYR A 68 -16.15 -7.91 -0.31
CA TYR A 68 -15.95 -8.78 0.84
C TYR A 68 -17.17 -8.88 1.73
N GLN A 69 -18.21 -8.07 1.48
CA GLN A 69 -19.45 -8.08 2.26
C GLN A 69 -19.21 -7.74 3.74
N THR A 70 -18.23 -6.88 3.98
CA THR A 70 -17.79 -6.48 5.32
C THR A 70 -17.67 -4.98 5.41
N LYS A 71 -18.13 -4.42 6.52
CA LYS A 71 -18.04 -2.99 6.82
C LYS A 71 -17.29 -2.78 8.13
N LEU A 72 -16.37 -1.83 8.14
CA LEU A 72 -15.71 -1.37 9.35
C LEU A 72 -16.64 -0.42 10.09
N MET A 73 -16.96 -0.75 11.34
CA MET A 73 -17.84 0.02 12.22
C MET A 73 -17.03 0.65 13.35
N GLY A 74 -17.52 1.76 13.90
CA GLY A 74 -16.89 2.42 15.07
C GLY A 74 -15.55 3.09 14.79
N TRP A 75 -15.37 3.63 13.59
CA TRP A 75 -14.19 4.43 13.24
C TRP A 75 -14.16 5.71 14.09
N THR A 76 -13.06 5.95 14.82
CA THR A 76 -12.96 7.03 15.81
C THR A 76 -12.50 8.36 15.24
N TYR A 77 -11.77 8.35 14.12
CA TYR A 77 -11.26 9.57 13.50
C TYR A 77 -12.34 10.24 12.62
N ARG A 78 -12.30 11.58 12.54
CA ARG A 78 -13.31 12.38 11.83
C ARG A 78 -13.49 11.99 10.36
N GLU A 79 -12.41 11.61 9.69
CA GLU A 79 -12.40 11.23 8.28
C GLU A 79 -12.02 9.77 8.09
N PHE A 80 -12.63 9.11 7.11
CA PHE A 80 -12.29 7.72 6.81
C PHE A 80 -11.08 7.65 5.86
N LYS A 81 -9.87 7.67 6.42
CA LYS A 81 -8.61 7.66 5.65
C LYS A 81 -7.60 6.64 6.18
N SER A 82 -6.48 6.49 5.45
CA SER A 82 -5.40 5.59 5.86
C SER A 82 -4.81 6.02 7.20
N PRO A 83 -4.47 5.07 8.11
CA PRO A 83 -3.75 5.39 9.34
C PRO A 83 -2.46 6.18 9.10
N PHE A 84 -1.78 5.95 7.97
CA PHE A 84 -0.56 6.69 7.60
C PHE A 84 -0.81 8.16 7.21
N ASP A 85 -2.04 8.49 6.82
CA ASP A 85 -2.45 9.86 6.47
C ASP A 85 -2.92 10.64 7.72
N ILE A 86 -2.93 10.01 8.89
CA ILE A 86 -3.22 10.64 10.19
C ILE A 86 -1.89 11.05 10.81
N HIS A 87 -1.65 12.35 10.93
CA HIS A 87 -0.40 12.89 11.44
C HIS A 87 -0.42 13.21 12.94
N THR A 88 -1.60 13.31 13.54
CA THR A 88 -1.77 13.54 14.98
C THR A 88 -1.53 12.24 15.75
N ILE A 89 -0.67 12.28 16.76
CA ILE A 89 -0.35 11.11 17.59
C ILE A 89 -1.56 10.64 18.39
N ASP A 90 -2.31 11.57 19.00
CA ASP A 90 -3.45 11.23 19.86
C ASP A 90 -4.61 10.61 19.08
N ASP A 91 -4.81 11.03 17.82
CA ASP A 91 -5.81 10.42 16.93
C ASP A 91 -5.43 8.97 16.58
N VAL A 92 -4.15 8.72 16.28
CA VAL A 92 -3.66 7.35 16.00
C VAL A 92 -3.72 6.48 17.25
N ARG A 93 -3.42 7.02 18.43
CA ARG A 93 -3.59 6.34 19.73
C ARG A 93 -5.03 5.92 19.96
N THR A 94 -5.95 6.87 19.84
CA THR A 94 -7.38 6.62 20.04
C THR A 94 -7.91 5.58 19.05
N LEU A 95 -7.46 5.63 17.79
CA LEU A 95 -7.81 4.64 16.78
C LEU A 95 -7.24 3.25 17.13
N LEU A 96 -5.98 3.18 17.54
CA LEU A 96 -5.35 1.92 17.93
C LEU A 96 -6.08 1.26 19.10
N GLU A 97 -6.35 2.03 20.16
CA GLU A 97 -7.12 1.54 21.31
C GLU A 97 -8.53 1.11 20.90
N ALA A 98 -9.19 1.83 20.00
CA ALA A 98 -10.50 1.43 19.51
C ALA A 98 -10.46 0.09 18.75
N LEU A 99 -9.42 -0.14 17.95
CA LEU A 99 -9.19 -1.41 17.24
C LEU A 99 -8.88 -2.55 18.21
N GLN A 100 -8.03 -2.31 19.22
CA GLN A 100 -7.65 -3.32 20.21
C GLN A 100 -8.82 -3.69 21.14
N CYS A 101 -9.60 -2.70 21.59
CA CYS A 101 -10.76 -2.91 22.45
C CYS A 101 -12.01 -3.40 21.67
N GLY A 102 -11.94 -3.51 20.35
CA GLY A 102 -13.06 -3.94 19.51
C GLY A 102 -14.16 -2.88 19.30
N ARG A 103 -13.96 -1.65 19.77
CA ARG A 103 -14.84 -0.50 19.46
C ARG A 103 -14.84 -0.20 17.96
N CYS A 104 -13.69 -0.39 17.31
CA CYS A 104 -13.56 -0.38 15.86
C CYS A 104 -13.35 -1.81 15.36
N CYS A 105 -14.34 -2.36 14.66
CA CYS A 105 -14.29 -3.76 14.23
C CYS A 105 -14.99 -3.99 12.88
N TRP A 106 -14.59 -5.06 12.20
CA TRP A 106 -15.20 -5.50 10.95
C TRP A 106 -16.45 -6.31 11.24
N VAL A 107 -17.57 -5.91 10.65
CA VAL A 107 -18.85 -6.60 10.74
C VAL A 107 -19.21 -7.16 9.36
N ARG A 108 -19.62 -8.43 9.32
CA ARG A 108 -20.18 -9.05 8.11
C ARG A 108 -21.57 -8.50 7.87
N MET A 109 -21.81 -7.97 6.70
CA MET A 109 -23.11 -7.46 6.28
C MET A 109 -23.97 -8.61 5.77
N THR A 110 -25.28 -8.52 5.99
CA THR A 110 -26.23 -9.45 5.38
C THR A 110 -26.46 -9.09 3.90
N ARG A 111 -27.06 -10.00 3.13
CA ARG A 111 -27.40 -9.74 1.71
C ARG A 111 -28.31 -8.52 1.54
N SER A 112 -29.25 -8.34 2.46
CA SER A 112 -30.16 -7.20 2.47
C SER A 112 -29.39 -5.89 2.67
N ASP A 113 -28.46 -5.86 3.63
CA ASP A 113 -27.66 -4.65 3.91
C ASP A 113 -26.74 -4.29 2.73
N ILE A 114 -26.20 -5.30 2.04
CA ILE A 114 -25.36 -5.08 0.86
C ILE A 114 -26.17 -4.48 -0.29
N ASN A 115 -27.41 -4.96 -0.49
CA ASN A 115 -28.28 -4.40 -1.52
C ASN A 115 -28.65 -2.96 -1.19
N HIS A 116 -29.02 -2.67 0.05
CA HIS A 116 -29.26 -1.30 0.51
C HIS A 116 -28.02 -0.42 0.31
N HIS A 117 -26.83 -0.93 0.65
CA HIS A 117 -25.60 -0.19 0.46
C HIS A 117 -25.31 0.11 -1.03
N LYS A 118 -25.58 -0.84 -1.93
CA LYS A 118 -25.45 -0.63 -3.38
C LYS A 118 -26.43 0.42 -3.89
N ASP A 119 -27.66 0.42 -3.38
CA ASP A 119 -28.67 1.41 -3.74
C ASP A 119 -28.24 2.79 -3.24
N ASP A 120 -27.70 2.90 -2.02
CA ASP A 120 -27.17 4.16 -1.47
C ASP A 120 -25.95 4.67 -2.26
N VAL A 121 -25.03 3.78 -2.63
CA VAL A 121 -23.89 4.10 -3.50
C VAL A 121 -24.40 4.61 -4.85
N SER A 122 -25.40 3.95 -5.44
CA SER A 122 -25.99 4.34 -6.72
C SER A 122 -26.69 5.70 -6.64
N LYS A 123 -27.43 5.98 -5.56
CA LYS A 123 -28.04 7.28 -5.30
C LYS A 123 -26.99 8.39 -5.16
N ARG A 124 -25.89 8.13 -4.44
CA ARG A 124 -24.77 9.08 -4.30
C ARG A 124 -24.09 9.37 -5.64
N ILE A 125 -23.88 8.34 -6.45
CA ILE A 125 -23.35 8.50 -7.82
C ILE A 125 -24.32 9.33 -8.67
N ALA A 126 -25.63 9.06 -8.60
CA ALA A 126 -26.65 9.82 -9.32
C ALA A 126 -26.73 11.28 -8.86
N ALA A 127 -26.49 11.55 -7.57
CA ALA A 127 -26.38 12.90 -7.01
C ALA A 127 -25.05 13.61 -7.41
N GLY A 128 -24.15 12.93 -8.11
CA GLY A 128 -22.87 13.48 -8.58
C GLY A 128 -21.72 13.34 -7.58
N GLU A 129 -21.91 12.63 -6.46
CA GLU A 129 -20.83 12.33 -5.53
C GLU A 129 -19.88 11.30 -6.15
N LYS A 130 -18.58 11.61 -6.18
CA LYS A 130 -17.56 10.70 -6.72
C LYS A 130 -17.28 9.59 -5.71
N VAL A 131 -17.99 8.47 -5.84
CA VAL A 131 -17.72 7.26 -5.06
C VAL A 131 -16.44 6.60 -5.59
N GLY A 132 -15.31 7.04 -5.04
CA GLY A 132 -13.98 6.51 -5.27
C GLY A 132 -13.22 7.10 -6.47
N LYS A 133 -11.96 6.66 -6.60
CA LYS A 133 -11.04 7.14 -7.64
C LYS A 133 -11.12 6.25 -8.88
N ALA A 134 -11.77 6.75 -9.93
CA ALA A 134 -11.76 6.12 -11.24
C ALA A 134 -10.34 6.09 -11.84
N ARG A 135 -10.02 4.99 -12.54
CA ARG A 135 -8.70 4.84 -13.19
C ARG A 135 -8.64 5.75 -14.41
N GLN A 136 -7.59 6.58 -14.49
CA GLN A 136 -7.31 7.38 -15.67
C GLN A 136 -7.20 6.47 -16.92
N PRO A 137 -7.83 6.86 -18.04
CA PRO A 137 -7.71 6.11 -19.28
C PRO A 137 -6.24 6.11 -19.72
N ARG A 138 -5.79 4.97 -20.25
CA ARG A 138 -4.43 4.83 -20.76
C ARG A 138 -4.31 5.60 -22.07
N SER A 139 -3.18 6.27 -22.30
CA SER A 139 -2.95 7.07 -23.51
C SER A 139 -2.96 6.26 -24.81
N ASP A 140 -2.69 4.95 -24.72
CA ASP A 140 -2.76 4.02 -25.85
C ASP A 140 -4.15 3.37 -26.03
N LYS A 141 -5.15 3.79 -25.25
CA LYS A 141 -6.52 3.26 -25.35
C LYS A 141 -7.11 3.64 -26.71
N GLY A 142 -7.12 2.67 -27.63
CA GLY A 142 -7.60 2.85 -29.01
C GLY A 142 -6.48 2.96 -30.05
N VAL A 143 -5.21 3.02 -29.64
CA VAL A 143 -4.09 3.12 -30.58
C VAL A 143 -3.77 1.75 -31.19
N LYS A 144 -4.01 1.59 -32.49
CA LYS A 144 -3.62 0.40 -33.26
C LYS A 144 -2.09 0.34 -33.30
N ARG A 145 -1.51 -0.66 -32.64
CA ARG A 145 -0.06 -0.91 -32.71
C ARG A 145 0.31 -1.37 -34.12
N PRO A 146 1.35 -0.82 -34.75
CA PRO A 146 1.77 -1.25 -36.07
C PRO A 146 2.14 -2.74 -36.02
N ARG A 147 1.53 -3.52 -36.91
CA ARG A 147 1.97 -4.90 -37.16
C ARG A 147 3.33 -4.80 -37.83
N LYS A 148 4.37 -5.38 -37.23
CA LYS A 148 5.67 -5.52 -37.90
C LYS A 148 5.43 -6.27 -39.21
N LYS A 149 5.68 -5.63 -40.36
CA LYS A 149 5.75 -6.32 -41.64
C LYS A 149 6.89 -7.34 -41.55
N ALA A 150 6.61 -8.58 -41.95
CA ALA A 150 7.67 -9.57 -42.15
C ALA A 150 8.61 -9.05 -43.27
N PRO A 151 9.93 -9.28 -43.16
CA PRO A 151 10.86 -8.88 -44.22
C PRO A 151 10.74 -9.82 -45.42
N GLY A 152 10.66 -9.25 -46.63
CA GLY A 152 10.45 -9.94 -47.91
C GLY A 152 8.98 -9.85 -48.34
N THR A 153 8.61 -9.21 -49.44
CA THR A 153 9.16 -9.32 -50.81
C THR A 153 8.91 -8.01 -51.55
N GLY A 154 9.86 -7.59 -52.40
CA GLY A 154 9.76 -6.40 -53.23
C GLY A 154 8.67 -6.50 -54.31
N GLU A 155 8.05 -5.34 -54.50
CA GLU A 155 7.56 -4.70 -55.74
C GLU A 155 7.11 -5.59 -56.92
N GLY A 156 5.82 -5.46 -57.24
CA GLY A 156 5.18 -5.90 -58.48
C GLY A 156 3.78 -5.31 -58.54
N GLU A 157 3.61 -4.32 -59.41
CA GLU A 157 2.37 -3.63 -59.75
C GLU A 157 1.61 -4.48 -60.78
N ASP A 158 0.37 -4.90 -60.50
CA ASP A 158 -0.63 -5.24 -61.54
C ASP A 158 -2.05 -5.37 -60.94
N ASP A 159 -3.02 -4.92 -61.73
CA ASP A 159 -4.46 -4.89 -61.50
C ASP A 159 -5.07 -6.30 -61.32
N GLY A 160 -6.17 -6.38 -60.54
CA GLY A 160 -7.16 -7.44 -60.73
C GLY A 160 -7.45 -8.39 -59.56
N ALA A 161 -8.70 -8.32 -59.09
CA ALA A 161 -9.50 -9.35 -58.41
C ALA A 161 -9.18 -9.72 -56.94
N PRO A 162 -10.21 -9.87 -56.07
CA PRO A 162 -10.03 -10.23 -54.67
C PRO A 162 -10.02 -11.76 -54.46
N PRO A 163 -9.02 -12.36 -53.80
CA PRO A 163 -9.09 -13.77 -53.46
C PRO A 163 -9.76 -14.03 -52.10
N ALA A 164 -10.93 -14.68 -52.20
CA ALA A 164 -11.50 -15.75 -51.40
C ALA A 164 -11.23 -15.83 -49.86
N LYS A 165 -12.32 -15.76 -49.10
CA LYS A 165 -12.43 -16.15 -47.68
C LYS A 165 -12.01 -17.62 -47.49
N LYS A 166 -10.87 -17.90 -46.84
CA LYS A 166 -10.53 -19.24 -46.35
C LYS A 166 -10.92 -19.43 -44.88
N GLN A 167 -11.71 -20.48 -44.67
CA GLN A 167 -12.30 -20.94 -43.41
C GLN A 167 -11.24 -21.29 -42.35
N LYS A 168 -11.55 -21.02 -41.08
CA LYS A 168 -10.80 -21.51 -39.92
C LYS A 168 -11.03 -23.02 -39.72
N ARG A 169 -10.00 -23.84 -39.96
CA ARG A 169 -9.87 -25.17 -39.33
C ARG A 169 -9.11 -25.03 -38.01
N GLY A 170 -9.62 -25.66 -36.96
CA GLY A 170 -9.08 -25.60 -35.61
C GLY A 170 -8.12 -26.72 -35.24
N LYS A 171 -7.69 -26.66 -33.95
CA LYS A 171 -6.87 -27.60 -33.15
C LYS A 171 -5.39 -27.69 -33.59
N ALA A 172 -4.39 -27.83 -32.72
CA ALA A 172 -4.30 -28.32 -31.34
C ALA A 172 -3.07 -27.74 -30.61
N VAL A 173 -3.04 -27.90 -29.29
CA VAL A 173 -1.87 -27.77 -28.39
C VAL A 173 -0.97 -29.01 -28.59
N PRO A 174 0.38 -28.93 -28.49
CA PRO A 174 1.01 -29.41 -27.25
C PRO A 174 2.22 -28.60 -26.75
N GLU A 175 2.41 -28.80 -25.46
CA GLU A 175 3.45 -28.44 -24.50
C GLU A 175 4.77 -29.21 -24.72
N THR A 176 5.94 -28.58 -24.49
CA THR A 176 7.14 -29.20 -23.86
C THR A 176 8.26 -28.17 -23.56
N ARG A 177 8.51 -27.94 -22.27
CA ARG A 177 9.77 -28.05 -21.49
C ARG A 177 11.15 -27.57 -22.03
N ALA A 178 11.69 -26.54 -21.35
CA ALA A 178 13.06 -26.31 -20.79
C ALA A 178 14.32 -26.40 -21.74
N THR A 179 15.49 -25.75 -21.59
CA THR A 179 16.21 -24.98 -20.55
C THR A 179 17.43 -24.26 -21.22
N THR A 180 18.08 -23.30 -20.52
CA THR A 180 19.52 -22.86 -20.61
C THR A 180 19.99 -22.10 -21.88
N THR A 181 20.84 -21.05 -21.90
CA THR A 181 21.80 -20.45 -20.94
C THR A 181 22.36 -19.11 -21.49
N LYS A 182 22.70 -18.16 -20.58
CA LYS A 182 23.83 -17.18 -20.59
C LYS A 182 23.89 -16.10 -21.72
N LYS A 183 24.37 -14.85 -21.55
CA LYS A 183 24.69 -13.89 -20.46
C LYS A 183 25.09 -12.56 -21.18
N ALA A 184 24.59 -11.41 -20.69
CA ALA A 184 25.02 -9.98 -20.71
C ALA A 184 26.20 -9.47 -21.62
N PRO A 185 26.35 -8.14 -21.96
CA PRO A 185 26.10 -6.99 -21.05
C PRO A 185 25.69 -5.59 -21.59
N LYS A 186 25.08 -4.83 -20.65
CA LYS A 186 25.18 -3.38 -20.32
C LYS A 186 25.07 -2.29 -21.41
N LYS A 187 24.19 -1.30 -21.14
CA LYS A 187 24.59 0.11 -20.95
C LYS A 187 23.57 0.90 -20.09
N SER A 188 24.01 1.24 -18.89
CA SER A 188 23.41 2.10 -17.88
C SER A 188 23.61 3.59 -18.21
N LYS A 189 22.57 4.42 -18.04
CA LYS A 189 22.69 5.89 -18.06
C LYS A 189 22.62 6.45 -16.63
N LYS A 190 23.82 6.81 -16.17
CA LYS A 190 24.25 7.94 -15.30
C LYS A 190 23.19 8.63 -14.42
N SER A 191 23.27 8.36 -13.13
CA SER A 191 22.82 9.22 -12.03
C SER A 191 23.83 10.36 -11.79
N GLN A 192 23.35 11.59 -11.62
CA GLN A 192 24.15 12.69 -11.04
C GLN A 192 23.80 12.82 -9.54
N LEU A 193 24.84 12.85 -8.71
CA LEU A 193 24.79 13.13 -7.27
C LEU A 193 24.66 14.65 -7.01
N PRO A 194 24.10 15.09 -5.86
CA PRO A 194 24.23 16.46 -5.39
C PRO A 194 25.64 16.74 -4.84
N PRO A 195 26.20 17.95 -5.04
CA PRO A 195 27.53 18.29 -4.55
C PRO A 195 27.56 18.56 -3.04
N THR A 196 28.72 18.26 -2.48
CA THR A 196 29.16 18.37 -1.09
C THR A 196 29.36 19.82 -0.60
N ARG A 197 29.19 19.97 0.72
CA ARG A 197 29.53 21.08 1.62
C ARG A 197 30.87 21.79 1.29
N PRO A 198 30.94 23.13 1.39
CA PRO A 198 32.20 23.83 1.61
C PRO A 198 32.46 24.10 3.10
N THR A 199 33.74 24.05 3.41
CA THR A 199 34.42 24.26 4.69
C THR A 199 34.56 25.74 5.06
N SER A 200 34.62 26.01 6.37
CA SER A 200 35.26 27.10 7.14
C SER A 200 35.40 28.50 6.52
N ASN A 201 34.88 29.52 7.24
CA ASN A 201 35.59 30.78 7.49
C ASN A 201 35.18 31.40 8.84
N GLU A 202 36.20 31.58 9.68
CA GLU A 202 36.52 32.77 10.49
C GLU A 202 35.67 33.17 11.71
N PHE A 203 36.29 32.88 12.85
CA PHE A 203 36.23 33.51 14.15
C PHE A 203 36.41 35.04 14.06
N VAL A 204 35.47 35.80 14.61
CA VAL A 204 35.70 37.19 15.04
C VAL A 204 35.30 37.27 16.51
N GLU A 205 36.33 37.39 17.33
CA GLU A 205 36.28 37.75 18.74
C GLU A 205 35.93 39.24 18.82
N SER A 206 34.96 39.60 19.65
CA SER A 206 34.69 41.00 19.99
C SER A 206 34.50 41.06 21.49
N ASP A 207 35.65 41.22 22.13
CA ASP A 207 35.82 41.69 23.49
C ASP A 207 35.54 43.20 23.53
N ALA A 208 34.67 43.63 24.44
CA ALA A 208 34.51 45.02 24.82
C ALA A 208 33.99 45.08 26.26
N ASP A 209 34.91 45.01 27.21
CA ASP A 209 34.78 45.66 28.50
C ASP A 209 34.54 47.17 28.31
N VAL A 210 33.44 47.71 28.86
CA VAL A 210 33.40 49.09 29.38
C VAL A 210 32.61 49.08 30.69
N ASP A 211 33.39 49.19 31.75
CA ASP A 211 33.14 49.65 33.11
C ASP A 211 32.31 50.96 33.17
N SER A 212 31.34 51.04 34.10
CA SER A 212 31.24 52.17 35.06
C SER A 212 29.91 52.17 35.83
N ALA A 213 30.08 52.15 37.16
CA ALA A 213 29.36 52.86 38.23
C ALA A 213 27.86 52.59 38.48
#